data_AF-A0AAV4MJT0-F1
#
_entry.id   AF-A0AAV4MJT0-F1
#
_cell.length_a   1.000
_cell.length_b   1.000
_cell.length_c   1.000
_cell.angle_alpha   90.00
_cell.angle_beta   90.00
_cell.angle_gamma   90.00
#
_symmetry.space_group_name_H-M   'P 1'
#
loop_
_entity.id
_entity.type
_entity.pdbx_description
1 polymer ?
#
loop_
_entity_poly.entity_id
_entity_poly.type
_entity_poly.pdbx_seq_one_letter_code
_entity_poly.pdbx_strand_id
1 'polypeptide(L)'
;MAADLAFGNVPPYYREMYDIVCPNQENIVDQDMFIKLLVKSSLPKQTLSQIWDLVDSRQGYLSRTGLYKALALVAFAQQGKPVSEKLIQNFAGEELPKPSLGDLTDLRILSIRLRREKNPMRLGLTYHEVCALDAVQISLVPEKKGLFLKHVEYEVTSQRNKSILPPKKVIGADDQFIEERRKSLKRFLNLLARHPVISEDKILHFFLTFSGTDVQHKMRDHFRGVLDEFNSNEQAKEAEELVPIDSTNQLSVVREQMKQVFNGFLQLKEIAEKMVERSKQESVDMLLFGKELCNLANSASTESDWGSGGIETWDHLRNGMKNLHPMISNVSSAYLDM
;
A
#
# COMPACT_ATOMS: atom_id res chain seq x y z
N MET A 1 -0.26 -2.60 35.16
CA MET A 1 -0.02 -3.10 36.53
C MET A 1 1.39 -2.70 36.94
N ALA A 2 1.54 -1.98 38.05
CA ALA A 2 2.85 -1.58 38.56
C ALA A 2 3.58 -2.83 39.06
N ALA A 3 4.74 -3.13 38.49
CA ALA A 3 5.61 -4.18 39.03
C ALA A 3 6.16 -3.68 40.36
N ASP A 4 5.74 -4.31 41.46
CA ASP A 4 6.27 -4.10 42.81
C ASP A 4 7.79 -4.31 42.80
N LEU A 5 8.52 -3.22 42.69
CA LEU A 5 9.96 -3.15 42.90
C LEU A 5 10.17 -2.71 44.35
N ALA A 6 10.58 -3.63 45.21
CA ALA A 6 10.93 -3.39 46.61
C ALA A 6 12.30 -2.66 46.78
N PHE A 7 12.66 -1.81 45.83
CA PHE A 7 13.89 -1.02 45.80
C PHE A 7 13.49 0.45 45.62
N GLY A 8 14.27 1.40 46.14
CA GLY A 8 13.95 2.84 46.14
C GLY A 8 13.52 3.43 44.79
N ASN A 9 13.15 4.72 44.77
CA ASN A 9 12.56 5.33 43.57
C ASN A 9 13.43 5.10 42.31
N VAL A 10 12.78 4.63 41.24
CA VAL A 10 13.45 4.33 39.96
C VAL A 10 13.58 5.63 39.14
N PRO A 11 14.80 6.05 38.77
CA PRO A 11 14.99 7.27 37.98
C PRO A 11 14.28 7.21 36.62
N PRO A 12 13.78 8.35 36.09
CA PRO A 12 13.21 8.42 34.73
C PRO A 12 14.17 7.90 33.66
N TYR A 13 15.47 8.12 33.85
CA TYR A 13 16.54 7.63 32.98
C TYR A 13 16.48 6.11 32.73
N TYR A 14 16.09 5.32 33.73
CA TYR A 14 16.00 3.87 33.60
C TYR A 14 14.85 3.46 32.69
N ARG A 15 13.75 4.22 32.71
CA ARG A 15 12.61 4.01 31.80
C ARG A 15 13.02 4.31 30.36
N GLU A 16 13.76 5.39 30.14
CA GLU A 16 14.31 5.69 28.80
C GLU A 16 15.22 4.57 28.29
N MET A 17 16.08 4.00 29.15
CA MET A 17 16.92 2.86 28.76
C MET A 17 16.09 1.62 28.44
N TYR A 18 15.04 1.36 29.21
CA TYR A 18 14.10 0.27 28.93
C TYR A 18 13.44 0.44 27.56
N ASP A 19 12.99 1.65 27.21
CA ASP A 19 12.38 1.90 25.92
C ASP A 19 13.37 1.67 24.77
N ILE A 20 14.66 2.00 24.94
CA ILE A 20 15.68 1.75 23.92
C ILE A 20 15.91 0.24 23.72
N VAL A 21 16.01 -0.53 24.80
CA VAL A 21 16.40 -1.95 24.75
C VAL A 21 15.21 -2.90 24.57
N CYS A 22 14.01 -2.46 24.90
CA CYS A 22 12.75 -3.17 24.66
C CYS A 22 11.96 -2.45 23.55
N PRO A 23 12.38 -2.60 22.27
CA PRO A 23 11.76 -1.90 21.16
C PRO A 23 10.26 -2.18 21.02
N ASN A 24 9.82 -3.38 21.41
CA ASN A 24 8.45 -3.86 21.18
C ASN A 24 7.55 -3.80 22.42
N GLN A 25 8.06 -3.36 23.58
CA GLN A 25 7.32 -3.30 24.85
C GLN A 25 6.67 -4.63 25.32
N GLU A 26 7.03 -5.78 24.75
CA GLU A 26 6.54 -7.14 25.08
C GLU A 26 6.93 -7.64 26.50
N ASN A 27 7.31 -6.75 27.43
CA ASN A 27 7.87 -7.04 28.76
C ASN A 27 9.13 -7.92 28.78
N ILE A 28 9.64 -8.28 27.60
CA ILE A 28 10.86 -9.05 27.37
C ILE A 28 11.89 -8.13 26.71
N VAL A 29 13.04 -7.99 27.36
CA VAL A 29 14.15 -7.17 26.89
C VAL A 29 14.99 -7.99 25.90
N ASP A 30 15.27 -7.41 24.73
CA ASP A 30 16.08 -8.06 23.70
C ASP A 30 17.53 -8.24 24.20
N GLN A 31 18.02 -9.48 24.19
CA GLN A 31 19.32 -9.83 24.77
C GLN A 31 20.47 -9.11 24.05
N ASP A 32 20.45 -9.06 22.72
CA ASP A 32 21.51 -8.42 21.92
C ASP A 32 21.55 -6.92 22.17
N MET A 33 20.38 -6.29 22.27
CA MET A 33 20.28 -4.87 22.63
C MET A 33 20.81 -4.62 24.04
N PHE A 34 20.51 -5.50 24.99
CA PHE A 34 20.94 -5.34 26.37
C PHE A 34 22.47 -5.51 26.52
N ILE A 35 23.06 -6.48 25.83
CA ILE A 35 24.52 -6.65 25.78
C ILE A 35 25.19 -5.39 25.21
N LYS A 36 24.66 -4.85 24.10
CA LYS A 36 25.19 -3.63 23.49
C LYS A 36 25.07 -2.42 24.42
N LEU A 37 24.00 -2.33 25.22
CA LEU A 37 23.86 -1.31 26.26
C LEU A 37 24.93 -1.44 27.34
N LEU A 38 25.15 -2.66 27.86
CA LEU A 38 26.15 -2.92 28.90
C LEU A 38 27.57 -2.58 28.44
N VAL A 39 27.93 -2.88 27.19
CA VAL A 39 29.25 -2.55 26.64
C VAL A 39 29.51 -1.04 26.63
N LYS A 40 28.46 -0.21 26.50
CA LYS A 40 28.57 1.26 26.56
C LYS A 40 28.90 1.80 27.96
N SER A 41 28.85 0.96 29.00
CA SER A 41 29.19 1.37 30.37
C SER A 41 30.70 1.44 30.66
N SER A 42 31.55 1.09 29.69
CA SER A 42 33.02 1.10 29.82
C SER A 42 33.56 0.25 30.97
N LEU A 43 32.81 -0.73 31.45
CA LEU A 43 33.24 -1.68 32.48
C LEU A 43 34.02 -2.85 31.86
N PRO A 44 34.93 -3.50 32.61
CA PRO A 44 35.62 -4.70 32.14
C PRO A 44 34.64 -5.83 31.80
N LYS A 45 34.97 -6.62 30.77
CA LYS A 45 34.13 -7.76 30.31
C LYS A 45 33.81 -8.75 31.44
N GLN A 46 34.74 -8.99 32.37
CA GLN A 46 34.53 -9.86 33.52
C GLN A 46 33.40 -9.34 34.43
N THR A 47 33.39 -8.03 34.70
CA THR A 47 32.34 -7.38 35.50
C THR A 47 30.99 -7.40 34.79
N LEU A 48 30.98 -7.19 33.47
CA LEU A 48 29.74 -7.27 32.69
C LEU A 48 29.14 -8.68 32.68
N SER A 49 29.97 -9.72 32.57
CA SER A 49 29.52 -11.11 32.68
C SER A 49 28.92 -11.40 34.05
N GLN A 50 29.54 -10.92 35.12
CA GLN A 50 29.01 -11.07 36.49
C GLN A 50 27.66 -10.37 36.64
N ILE A 51 27.47 -9.18 36.07
CA ILE A 51 26.19 -8.47 36.10
C ILE A 51 25.14 -9.23 35.28
N TRP A 52 25.51 -9.78 34.12
CA TRP A 52 24.61 -10.62 33.31
C TRP A 52 24.11 -11.83 34.09
N ASP A 53 25.03 -12.60 34.68
CA ASP A 53 24.72 -13.84 35.40
C ASP A 53 23.87 -13.59 36.65
N LEU A 54 24.00 -12.42 37.29
CA LEU A 54 23.21 -12.03 38.45
C LEU A 54 21.78 -11.61 38.10
N VAL A 55 21.57 -11.15 36.87
CA VAL A 55 20.29 -10.60 36.42
C VAL A 55 19.47 -11.67 35.68
N ASP A 56 20.14 -12.56 34.95
CA ASP A 56 19.50 -13.70 34.27
C ASP A 56 19.05 -14.77 35.29
N SER A 57 17.79 -14.68 35.69
CA SER A 57 17.20 -15.52 36.73
C SER A 57 16.46 -16.70 36.12
N ARG A 58 17.13 -17.82 35.80
CA ARG A 58 16.56 -19.17 35.49
C ARG A 58 15.49 -19.30 34.39
N GLN A 59 14.95 -18.20 33.85
CA GLN A 59 13.80 -18.17 32.94
C GLN A 59 14.23 -17.97 31.47
N GLY A 60 15.49 -17.61 31.21
CA GLY A 60 16.05 -17.47 29.86
C GLY A 60 15.67 -16.18 29.13
N TYR A 61 14.97 -15.26 29.79
CA TYR A 61 14.63 -13.94 29.26
C TYR A 61 14.81 -12.85 30.31
N LEU A 62 15.10 -11.63 29.85
CA LEU A 62 15.31 -10.48 30.73
C LEU A 62 14.02 -9.67 30.88
N SER A 63 13.52 -9.55 32.10
CA SER A 63 12.35 -8.73 32.41
C SER A 63 12.72 -7.27 32.66
N ARG A 64 11.70 -6.40 32.66
CA ARG A 64 11.84 -4.97 33.02
C ARG A 64 12.53 -4.76 34.37
N THR A 65 12.19 -5.57 35.37
CA THR A 65 12.80 -5.49 36.70
C THR A 65 14.25 -5.96 36.69
N GLY A 66 14.58 -6.97 35.89
CA GLY A 66 15.95 -7.41 35.65
C GLY A 66 16.81 -6.31 35.04
N LEU A 67 16.32 -5.60 34.02
CA LEU A 67 17.06 -4.49 33.41
C LEU A 67 17.40 -3.39 34.43
N TYR A 68 16.44 -3.02 35.28
CA TYR A 68 16.69 -1.99 36.29
C TYR A 68 17.72 -2.44 37.33
N LYS A 69 17.68 -3.70 37.77
CA LYS A 69 18.73 -4.27 38.63
C LYS A 69 20.09 -4.21 37.95
N ALA A 70 20.18 -4.56 36.66
CA ALA A 70 21.42 -4.50 35.91
C ALA A 70 22.00 -3.08 35.85
N LEU A 71 21.17 -2.09 35.53
CA LEU A 71 21.59 -0.68 35.45
C LEU A 71 22.10 -0.15 36.80
N ALA A 72 21.45 -0.54 37.90
CA ALA A 72 21.89 -0.19 39.24
C ALA A 72 23.25 -0.84 39.58
N LEU A 73 23.43 -2.12 39.24
CA LEU A 73 24.70 -2.82 39.43
C LEU A 73 25.84 -2.21 38.61
N VAL A 74 25.56 -1.81 37.36
CA VAL A 74 26.53 -1.10 36.51
C VAL A 74 26.96 0.20 37.18
N ALA A 75 26.01 0.98 37.70
CA ALA A 75 26.32 2.23 38.37
C ALA A 75 27.15 2.02 39.65
N PHE A 76 26.85 0.98 40.44
CA PHE A 76 27.65 0.62 41.62
C PHE A 76 29.07 0.16 41.26
N ALA A 77 29.21 -0.64 40.21
CA ALA A 77 30.51 -1.08 39.72
C ALA A 77 31.38 0.09 39.24
N GLN A 78 30.77 1.08 38.55
CA GLN A 78 31.45 2.31 38.13
C GLN A 78 31.90 3.17 39.31
N GLN A 79 31.22 3.08 40.45
CA GLN A 79 31.63 3.73 41.72
C GLN A 79 32.71 2.93 42.48
N GLY A 80 33.21 1.82 41.93
CA GLY A 80 34.21 0.96 42.56
C GLY A 80 33.67 0.05 43.66
N LYS A 81 32.33 -0.10 43.78
CA LYS A 81 31.71 -1.04 44.73
C LYS A 81 31.68 -2.46 44.15
N PRO A 82 31.76 -3.50 44.99
CA PRO A 82 31.70 -4.88 44.51
C PRO A 82 30.32 -5.19 43.92
N VAL A 83 30.27 -5.96 42.83
CA VAL A 83 29.00 -6.38 42.22
C VAL A 83 28.39 -7.49 43.06
N SER A 84 27.36 -7.19 43.85
CA SER A 84 26.62 -8.22 44.60
C SER A 84 25.13 -7.89 44.69
N GLU A 85 24.29 -8.94 44.67
CA GLU A 85 22.84 -8.78 44.80
C GLU A 85 22.43 -8.23 46.18
N LYS A 86 23.21 -8.54 47.22
CA LYS A 86 23.02 -8.04 48.60
C LYS A 86 23.17 -6.53 48.69
N LEU A 87 23.95 -5.90 47.82
CA LEU A 87 24.10 -4.45 47.78
C LEU A 87 22.85 -3.74 47.25
N ILE A 88 22.12 -4.38 46.33
CA ILE A 88 20.84 -3.85 45.85
C ILE A 88 19.76 -4.04 46.92
N GLN A 89 19.73 -5.21 47.57
CA GLN A 89 18.77 -5.53 48.63
C GLN A 89 18.94 -4.68 49.89
N ASN A 90 20.17 -4.29 50.23
CA ASN A 90 20.48 -3.47 51.40
C ASN A 90 20.62 -1.97 51.06
N PHE A 91 20.29 -1.54 49.85
CA PHE A 91 20.41 -0.14 49.46
C PHE A 91 19.30 0.70 50.08
N ALA A 92 19.67 1.57 51.03
CA ALA A 92 18.76 2.45 51.77
C ALA A 92 18.72 3.90 51.23
N GLY A 93 19.18 4.13 50.00
CA GLY A 93 19.12 5.46 49.36
C GLY A 93 17.73 5.78 48.82
N GLU A 94 17.36 7.07 48.78
CA GLU A 94 16.06 7.52 48.25
C GLU A 94 15.87 7.20 46.75
N GLU A 95 16.96 7.17 45.97
CA GLU A 95 16.94 6.94 44.52
C GLU A 95 18.11 6.06 44.06
N LEU A 96 17.88 5.19 43.07
CA LEU A 96 18.90 4.31 42.50
C LEU A 96 20.00 5.10 41.77
N PRO A 97 21.29 4.68 41.86
CA PRO A 97 22.40 5.39 41.24
C PRO A 97 22.31 5.39 39.71
N LYS A 98 22.66 6.51 39.07
CA LYS A 98 22.65 6.62 37.60
C LYS A 98 23.95 6.07 36.99
N PRO A 99 23.89 5.12 36.04
CA PRO A 99 25.08 4.64 35.33
C PRO A 99 25.53 5.65 34.26
N SER A 100 26.83 5.69 33.99
CA SER A 100 27.42 6.43 32.88
C SER A 100 27.50 5.54 31.64
N LEU A 101 26.64 5.77 30.65
CA LEU A 101 26.53 4.92 29.44
C LEU A 101 27.01 5.62 28.15
N GLY A 102 27.67 6.79 28.26
CA GLY A 102 28.18 7.52 27.11
C GLY A 102 27.10 7.89 26.07
N ASP A 103 27.49 7.95 24.80
CA ASP A 103 26.57 8.21 23.68
C ASP A 103 25.83 6.93 23.23
N LEU A 104 24.50 7.03 23.27
CA LEU A 104 23.54 5.97 22.96
C LEU A 104 22.86 6.16 21.60
N THR A 105 23.29 7.12 20.80
CA THR A 105 22.68 7.43 19.49
C THR A 105 22.64 6.19 18.58
N ASP A 106 23.74 5.44 18.48
CA ASP A 106 23.79 4.19 17.69
C ASP A 106 22.74 3.17 18.16
N LEU A 107 22.60 3.01 19.48
CA LEU A 107 21.69 2.03 20.07
C LEU A 107 20.23 2.45 19.85
N ARG A 108 19.93 3.75 19.92
CA ARG A 108 18.62 4.30 19.57
C ARG A 108 18.28 4.04 18.10
N ILE A 109 19.23 4.25 17.18
CA ILE A 109 19.05 3.96 15.75
C ILE A 109 18.78 2.47 15.52
N LEU A 110 19.54 1.59 16.17
CA LEU A 110 19.33 0.14 16.09
C LEU A 110 17.97 -0.29 16.66
N SER A 111 17.56 0.26 17.81
CA SER A 111 16.24 0.03 18.40
C SER A 111 15.14 0.38 17.42
N ILE A 112 15.20 1.57 16.83
CA ILE A 112 14.23 2.04 15.82
C ILE A 112 14.21 1.11 14.60
N ARG A 113 15.37 0.64 14.15
CA ARG A 113 15.46 -0.29 13.02
C ARG A 113 14.79 -1.64 13.33
N LEU A 114 15.05 -2.21 14.50
CA LEU A 114 14.45 -3.49 14.92
C LEU A 114 12.93 -3.38 15.07
N ARG A 115 12.41 -2.29 15.64
CA ARG A 115 10.96 -1.98 15.66
C ARG A 115 10.36 -2.00 14.26
N ARG A 116 11.09 -1.43 13.29
CA ARG A 116 10.65 -1.38 11.89
C ARG A 116 10.70 -2.74 11.20
N GLU A 117 11.64 -3.61 11.56
CA GLU A 117 11.76 -4.95 10.95
C GLU A 117 10.67 -5.91 11.43
N LYS A 118 10.23 -5.82 12.68
CA LYS A 118 9.14 -6.63 13.24
C LYS A 118 7.75 -5.95 13.16
N ASN A 119 7.63 -4.84 12.43
CA ASN A 119 6.37 -4.10 12.33
C ASN A 119 5.31 -4.93 11.58
N PRO A 120 4.13 -5.21 12.17
CA PRO A 120 3.06 -5.97 11.51
C PRO A 120 2.55 -5.32 10.22
N MET A 121 2.82 -4.02 10.02
CA MET A 121 2.50 -3.29 8.78
C MET A 121 3.45 -3.61 7.61
N ARG A 122 4.57 -4.31 7.83
CA ARG A 122 5.46 -4.79 6.77
C ARG A 122 5.07 -6.20 6.35
N LEU A 123 4.22 -6.27 5.34
CA LEU A 123 3.70 -7.54 4.82
C LEU A 123 4.74 -8.34 4.02
N GLY A 124 5.84 -7.73 3.59
CA GLY A 124 6.90 -8.41 2.83
C GLY A 124 6.48 -8.87 1.42
N LEU A 125 5.30 -8.47 0.94
CA LEU A 125 4.76 -8.87 -0.35
C LEU A 125 5.25 -7.97 -1.48
N THR A 126 5.61 -8.58 -2.59
CA THR A 126 5.88 -7.93 -3.86
C THR A 126 4.58 -7.63 -4.62
N TYR A 127 4.65 -6.70 -5.58
CA TYR A 127 3.50 -6.41 -6.46
C TYR A 127 2.98 -7.66 -7.19
N HIS A 128 3.90 -8.55 -7.61
CA HIS A 128 3.54 -9.78 -8.31
C HIS A 128 2.76 -10.74 -7.38
N GLU A 129 3.21 -10.90 -6.14
CA GLU A 129 2.51 -11.74 -5.15
C GLU A 129 1.13 -11.17 -4.83
N VAL A 130 1.00 -9.85 -4.66
CA VAL A 130 -0.29 -9.20 -4.46
C VAL A 130 -1.23 -9.42 -5.66
N CYS A 131 -0.72 -9.32 -6.89
CA CYS A 131 -1.53 -9.60 -8.08
C CYS A 131 -1.99 -11.05 -8.19
N ALA A 132 -1.21 -11.99 -7.63
CA ALA A 132 -1.50 -13.42 -7.66
C ALA A 132 -2.56 -13.86 -6.64
N LEU A 133 -2.89 -13.01 -5.65
CA LEU A 133 -3.91 -13.33 -4.63
C LEU A 133 -5.29 -13.57 -5.24
N ASP A 134 -5.70 -12.74 -6.19
CA ASP A 134 -6.91 -12.96 -7.00
C ASP A 134 -6.87 -12.12 -8.28
N ALA A 135 -7.64 -12.52 -9.27
CA ALA A 135 -7.97 -11.71 -10.42
C ALA A 135 -9.48 -11.75 -10.67
N VAL A 136 -10.12 -10.61 -10.42
CA VAL A 136 -11.54 -10.41 -10.70
C VAL A 136 -11.72 -9.89 -12.11
N GLN A 137 -12.53 -10.56 -12.93
CA GLN A 137 -12.91 -10.09 -14.26
C GLN A 137 -14.35 -9.58 -14.25
N ILE A 138 -14.62 -8.62 -15.12
CA ILE A 138 -15.96 -8.08 -15.33
C ILE A 138 -16.26 -8.04 -16.84
N SER A 139 -17.20 -8.88 -17.25
CA SER A 139 -17.75 -9.00 -18.60
C SER A 139 -19.13 -8.34 -18.68
N LEU A 140 -19.50 -7.88 -19.87
CA LEU A 140 -20.87 -7.47 -20.18
C LEU A 140 -21.63 -8.72 -20.62
N VAL A 141 -22.80 -8.97 -20.04
CA VAL A 141 -23.70 -10.03 -20.50
C VAL A 141 -24.40 -9.56 -21.78
N PRO A 142 -24.37 -10.34 -22.88
CA PRO A 142 -25.04 -9.98 -24.12
C PRO A 142 -26.55 -9.79 -23.91
N GLU A 143 -27.13 -8.73 -24.51
CA GLU A 143 -28.56 -8.46 -24.40
C GLU A 143 -29.41 -9.62 -24.98
N LYS A 144 -30.45 -10.03 -24.25
CA LYS A 144 -31.56 -10.79 -24.85
C LYS A 144 -32.46 -9.78 -25.58
N LYS A 145 -32.43 -9.79 -26.92
CA LYS A 145 -33.28 -8.95 -27.78
C LYS A 145 -34.75 -8.99 -27.32
N GLY A 146 -35.25 -7.91 -26.74
CA GLY A 146 -36.61 -7.79 -26.21
C GLY A 146 -37.08 -6.34 -26.12
N LEU A 147 -38.39 -6.13 -26.20
CA LEU A 147 -39.06 -4.84 -26.45
C LEU A 147 -39.03 -3.81 -25.30
N PHE A 148 -38.30 -4.06 -24.21
CA PHE A 148 -38.36 -3.23 -23.00
C PHE A 148 -36.96 -2.88 -22.48
N LEU A 149 -36.73 -1.58 -22.30
CA LEU A 149 -35.63 -0.90 -21.59
C LEU A 149 -34.24 -1.56 -21.66
N LYS A 150 -33.28 -0.90 -22.33
CA LYS A 150 -31.85 -1.25 -22.30
C LYS A 150 -31.38 -1.44 -20.85
N HIS A 151 -31.13 -2.69 -20.48
CA HIS A 151 -30.53 -3.08 -19.21
C HIS A 151 -29.18 -3.72 -19.50
N VAL A 152 -28.12 -3.12 -18.96
CA VAL A 152 -26.79 -3.75 -19.00
C VAL A 152 -26.57 -4.55 -17.75
N GLU A 153 -26.16 -5.79 -17.95
CA GLU A 153 -25.90 -6.80 -16.92
C GLU A 153 -24.38 -7.09 -16.88
N TYR A 154 -23.76 -6.94 -15.71
CA TYR A 154 -22.34 -7.26 -15.52
C TYR A 154 -22.16 -8.66 -14.97
N GLU A 155 -21.36 -9.48 -15.63
CA GLU A 155 -20.89 -10.74 -15.08
C GLU A 155 -19.57 -10.51 -14.36
N VAL A 156 -19.47 -10.90 -13.09
CA VAL A 156 -18.25 -10.76 -12.29
C VAL A 156 -17.71 -12.14 -11.96
N THR A 157 -16.44 -12.40 -12.27
CA THR A 157 -15.80 -13.68 -12.00
C THR A 157 -14.53 -13.52 -11.17
N SER A 158 -14.41 -14.24 -10.05
CA SER A 158 -13.18 -14.33 -9.26
C SER A 158 -12.42 -15.60 -9.62
N GLN A 159 -11.11 -15.50 -9.89
CA GLN A 159 -10.27 -16.66 -10.18
C GLN A 159 -10.04 -17.51 -8.92
N ARG A 160 -9.82 -16.86 -7.77
CA ARG A 160 -9.65 -17.52 -6.46
C ARG A 160 -10.90 -18.31 -6.06
N ASN A 161 -12.07 -17.70 -6.20
CA ASN A 161 -13.32 -18.24 -5.69
C ASN A 161 -14.13 -19.06 -6.73
N LYS A 162 -13.70 -19.07 -8.00
CA LYS A 162 -14.36 -19.77 -9.13
C LYS A 162 -15.87 -19.50 -9.23
N SER A 163 -16.27 -18.28 -8.90
CA SER A 163 -17.66 -17.88 -8.75
C SER A 163 -18.07 -16.86 -9.81
N ILE A 164 -19.36 -16.83 -10.14
CA ILE A 164 -19.97 -15.87 -11.07
C ILE A 164 -21.08 -15.13 -10.32
N LEU A 165 -20.98 -13.80 -10.25
CA LEU A 165 -21.98 -13.00 -9.53
C LEU A 165 -23.21 -12.71 -10.38
N PRO A 166 -24.38 -12.55 -9.73
CA PRO A 166 -25.59 -12.11 -10.38
C PRO A 166 -25.39 -10.73 -10.99
N PRO A 167 -25.92 -10.51 -12.20
CA PRO A 167 -25.65 -9.27 -12.88
C PRO A 167 -26.34 -8.06 -12.26
N LYS A 168 -25.61 -6.94 -12.20
CA LYS A 168 -26.15 -5.66 -11.72
C LYS A 168 -26.70 -4.85 -12.89
N LYS A 169 -28.00 -4.56 -12.86
CA LYS A 169 -28.71 -3.81 -13.90
C LYS A 169 -28.38 -2.31 -13.87
N VAL A 170 -28.13 -1.74 -15.05
CA VAL A 170 -28.05 -0.28 -15.28
C VAL A 170 -29.09 0.10 -16.33
N ILE A 171 -29.88 1.14 -16.08
CA ILE A 171 -30.96 1.60 -16.97
C ILE A 171 -30.54 2.92 -17.61
N GLY A 172 -30.67 3.03 -18.94
CA GLY A 172 -30.63 4.32 -19.65
C GLY A 172 -29.26 5.03 -19.70
N ALA A 173 -28.15 4.29 -19.64
CA ALA A 173 -26.80 4.85 -19.79
C ALA A 173 -26.25 4.62 -21.21
N ASP A 174 -25.35 5.51 -21.65
CA ASP A 174 -24.64 5.38 -22.91
C ASP A 174 -23.47 4.37 -22.82
N ASP A 175 -23.01 3.90 -23.98
CA ASP A 175 -22.01 2.84 -24.06
C ASP A 175 -20.68 3.27 -23.43
N GLN A 176 -20.35 4.57 -23.50
CA GLN A 176 -19.17 5.14 -22.85
C GLN A 176 -19.24 5.02 -21.32
N PHE A 177 -20.34 5.45 -20.69
CA PHE A 177 -20.52 5.33 -19.26
C PHE A 177 -20.48 3.87 -18.79
N ILE A 178 -21.11 2.97 -19.55
CA ILE A 178 -21.13 1.54 -19.25
C ILE A 178 -19.70 0.99 -19.20
N GLU A 179 -18.88 1.33 -20.20
CA GLU A 179 -17.50 0.85 -20.28
C GLU A 179 -16.60 1.46 -19.19
N GLU A 180 -16.75 2.77 -18.91
CA GLU A 180 -16.04 3.44 -17.80
C GLU A 180 -16.38 2.82 -16.45
N ARG A 181 -17.66 2.51 -16.22
CA ARG A 181 -18.13 1.84 -15.03
C ARG A 181 -17.58 0.42 -14.92
N ARG A 182 -17.59 -0.36 -16.01
CA ARG A 182 -17.01 -1.72 -16.06
C ARG A 182 -15.54 -1.71 -15.65
N LYS A 183 -14.73 -0.84 -16.26
CA LYS A 183 -13.30 -0.68 -15.94
C LYS A 183 -13.10 -0.27 -14.48
N SER A 184 -13.93 0.65 -13.97
CA SER A 184 -13.85 1.12 -12.58
C SER A 184 -14.21 0.03 -11.57
N LEU A 185 -15.28 -0.71 -11.81
CA LEU A 185 -15.67 -1.84 -10.97
C LEU A 185 -14.59 -2.92 -10.97
N LYS A 186 -13.99 -3.21 -12.13
CA LYS A 186 -12.91 -4.20 -12.24
C LYS A 186 -11.73 -3.78 -11.37
N ARG A 187 -11.28 -2.52 -11.46
CA ARG A 187 -10.20 -1.98 -10.61
C ARG A 187 -10.55 -2.08 -9.13
N PHE A 188 -11.76 -1.66 -8.75
CA PHE A 188 -12.20 -1.64 -7.36
C PHE A 188 -12.24 -3.05 -6.74
N LEU A 189 -12.89 -4.01 -7.41
CA LEU A 189 -12.99 -5.38 -6.89
C LEU A 189 -11.63 -6.08 -6.85
N ASN A 190 -10.75 -5.85 -7.82
CA ASN A 190 -9.37 -6.37 -7.73
C ASN A 190 -8.60 -5.75 -6.56
N LEU A 191 -8.80 -4.47 -6.25
CA LEU A 191 -8.16 -3.84 -5.10
C LEU A 191 -8.60 -4.50 -3.79
N LEU A 192 -9.89 -4.78 -3.63
CA LEU A 192 -10.42 -5.48 -2.45
C LEU A 192 -9.92 -6.94 -2.38
N ALA A 193 -10.07 -7.69 -3.47
CA ALA A 193 -9.71 -9.11 -3.51
C ALA A 193 -8.21 -9.39 -3.38
N ARG A 194 -7.35 -8.41 -3.72
CA ARG A 194 -5.89 -8.48 -3.56
C ARG A 194 -5.39 -7.83 -2.28
N HIS A 195 -6.25 -7.20 -1.49
CA HIS A 195 -5.82 -6.58 -0.26
C HIS A 195 -5.54 -7.67 0.80
N PRO A 196 -4.34 -7.75 1.40
CA PRO A 196 -3.94 -8.88 2.24
C PRO A 196 -4.85 -9.12 3.47
N VAL A 197 -5.43 -8.05 4.04
CA VAL A 197 -6.42 -8.16 5.12
C VAL A 197 -7.85 -8.32 4.58
N ILE A 198 -8.35 -7.35 3.80
CA ILE A 198 -9.73 -7.34 3.29
C ILE A 198 -10.07 -8.58 2.44
N SER A 199 -9.11 -9.21 1.75
CA SER A 199 -9.36 -10.42 0.97
C SER A 199 -9.83 -11.62 1.80
N GLU A 200 -9.50 -11.64 3.10
CA GLU A 200 -9.92 -12.66 4.07
C GLU A 200 -11.25 -12.29 4.76
N ASP A 201 -11.81 -11.12 4.44
CA ASP A 201 -13.07 -10.69 5.02
C ASP A 201 -14.23 -11.58 4.58
N LYS A 202 -15.05 -11.98 5.56
CA LYS A 202 -16.17 -12.91 5.34
C LYS A 202 -17.27 -12.29 4.48
N ILE A 203 -17.49 -10.98 4.59
CA ILE A 203 -18.49 -10.26 3.80
C ILE A 203 -18.04 -10.22 2.34
N LEU A 204 -16.77 -9.90 2.07
CA LEU A 204 -16.23 -9.93 0.72
C LEU A 204 -16.27 -11.35 0.12
N HIS A 205 -15.88 -12.38 0.88
CA HIS A 205 -15.98 -13.76 0.42
C HIS A 205 -17.43 -14.15 0.10
N PHE A 206 -18.39 -13.83 0.97
CA PHE A 206 -19.80 -14.06 0.71
C PHE A 206 -20.26 -13.33 -0.55
N PHE A 207 -19.92 -12.04 -0.67
CA PHE A 207 -20.26 -11.22 -1.82
C PHE A 207 -19.73 -11.83 -3.11
N LEU A 208 -18.47 -12.31 -3.13
CA LEU A 208 -17.84 -12.90 -4.31
C LEU A 208 -18.35 -14.30 -4.64
N THR A 209 -18.89 -15.07 -3.68
CA THR A 209 -19.32 -16.47 -3.90
C THR A 209 -20.84 -16.64 -4.05
N PHE A 210 -21.63 -15.61 -3.71
CA PHE A 210 -23.09 -15.69 -3.76
C PHE A 210 -23.62 -15.79 -5.19
N SER A 211 -24.45 -16.81 -5.45
CA SER A 211 -25.05 -17.10 -6.77
C SER A 211 -26.57 -16.92 -6.81
N GLY A 212 -27.19 -16.44 -5.73
CA GLY A 212 -28.64 -16.25 -5.63
C GLY A 212 -29.13 -14.86 -6.08
N THR A 213 -30.42 -14.58 -5.90
CA THR A 213 -30.98 -13.23 -6.07
C THR A 213 -30.94 -12.43 -4.77
N ASP A 214 -30.94 -11.10 -4.88
CA ASP A 214 -31.00 -10.18 -3.72
C ASP A 214 -29.83 -10.37 -2.72
N VAL A 215 -28.61 -10.28 -3.25
CA VAL A 215 -27.36 -10.40 -2.46
C VAL A 215 -27.33 -9.42 -1.30
N GLN A 216 -27.88 -8.22 -1.46
CA GLN A 216 -27.86 -7.18 -0.43
C GLN A 216 -28.68 -7.61 0.79
N HIS A 217 -29.92 -8.08 0.59
CA HIS A 217 -30.73 -8.57 1.69
C HIS A 217 -30.08 -9.79 2.36
N LYS A 218 -29.63 -10.76 1.57
CA LYS A 218 -29.04 -12.00 2.10
C LYS A 218 -27.76 -11.76 2.89
N MET A 219 -26.90 -10.86 2.40
CA MET A 219 -25.68 -10.47 3.11
C MET A 219 -26.02 -9.77 4.43
N ARG A 220 -26.96 -8.81 4.43
CA ARG A 220 -27.40 -8.14 5.67
C ARG A 220 -27.96 -9.11 6.70
N ASP A 221 -28.75 -10.09 6.26
CA ASP A 221 -29.33 -11.11 7.14
C ASP A 221 -28.26 -12.03 7.72
N HIS A 222 -27.33 -12.51 6.89
CA HIS A 222 -26.25 -13.41 7.29
C HIS A 222 -25.27 -12.78 8.30
N PHE A 223 -25.00 -11.48 8.16
CA PHE A 223 -24.03 -10.76 9.00
C PHE A 223 -24.66 -9.85 10.07
N ARG A 224 -25.98 -9.95 10.30
CA ARG A 224 -26.73 -9.03 11.18
C ARG A 224 -26.21 -8.94 12.63
N GLY A 225 -25.65 -10.03 13.15
CA GLY A 225 -25.18 -10.15 14.54
C GLY A 225 -23.67 -10.20 14.69
N VAL A 226 -22.90 -9.92 13.63
CA VAL A 226 -21.44 -9.90 13.72
C VAL A 226 -21.00 -8.64 14.46
N LEU A 227 -20.19 -8.82 15.49
CA LEU A 227 -19.62 -7.74 16.27
C LEU A 227 -18.55 -6.99 15.46
N ASP A 228 -18.30 -5.74 15.84
CA ASP A 228 -17.21 -4.95 15.29
C ASP A 228 -15.87 -5.68 15.45
N GLU A 229 -15.06 -5.71 14.39
CA GLU A 229 -13.76 -6.38 14.36
C GLU A 229 -12.86 -5.92 15.50
N PHE A 230 -12.93 -4.62 15.85
CA PHE A 230 -12.16 -4.02 16.94
C PHE A 230 -12.39 -4.71 18.29
N ASN A 231 -13.61 -5.19 18.54
CA ASN A 231 -13.94 -5.89 19.79
C ASN A 231 -13.46 -7.35 19.80
N SER A 232 -13.24 -7.93 18.62
CA SER A 232 -12.88 -9.35 18.46
C SER A 232 -11.40 -9.59 18.22
N ASN A 233 -10.66 -8.58 17.74
CA ASN A 233 -9.25 -8.69 17.38
C ASN A 233 -8.35 -8.49 18.60
N GLU A 234 -7.45 -9.44 18.89
CA GLU A 234 -6.50 -9.32 19.99
C GLU A 234 -5.49 -8.19 19.77
N GLN A 235 -5.10 -7.90 18.52
CA GLN A 235 -4.17 -6.81 18.19
C GLN A 235 -4.75 -5.43 18.49
N ALA A 236 -6.08 -5.29 18.47
CA ALA A 236 -6.74 -4.03 18.81
C ALA A 236 -6.53 -3.66 20.29
N LYS A 237 -6.33 -4.64 21.17
CA LYS A 237 -6.09 -4.42 22.61
C LYS A 237 -4.71 -3.82 22.88
N GLU A 238 -3.75 -4.05 21.99
CA GLU A 238 -2.36 -3.59 22.11
C GLU A 238 -2.04 -2.44 21.14
N ALA A 239 -3.06 -1.90 20.46
CA ALA A 239 -2.87 -0.92 19.40
C ALA A 239 -2.20 0.38 19.88
N GLU A 240 -2.48 0.85 21.10
CA GLU A 240 -1.82 2.04 21.67
C GLU A 240 -0.31 1.85 21.88
N GLU A 241 0.12 0.64 22.20
CA GLU A 241 1.55 0.32 22.44
C GLU A 241 2.34 0.24 21.13
N LEU A 242 1.65 -0.06 20.02
CA LEU A 242 2.23 -0.17 18.68
C LEU A 242 2.42 1.19 17.99
N VAL A 243 1.82 2.27 18.51
CA VAL A 243 1.87 3.61 17.89
C VAL A 243 3.11 4.37 18.38
N PRO A 244 4.08 4.71 17.52
CA PRO A 244 5.25 5.48 17.92
C PRO A 244 4.91 6.87 18.45
N ILE A 245 5.75 7.40 19.36
CA ILE A 245 5.59 8.73 19.96
C ILE A 245 5.59 9.85 18.90
N ASP A 246 6.29 9.66 17.78
CA ASP A 246 6.37 10.60 16.67
C ASP A 246 5.29 10.40 15.59
N SER A 247 4.32 9.51 15.82
CA SER A 247 3.28 9.13 14.84
C SER A 247 2.53 10.32 14.25
N THR A 248 2.16 11.32 15.05
CA THR A 248 1.46 12.53 14.56
C THR A 248 2.29 13.29 13.52
N ASN A 249 3.60 13.42 13.75
CA ASN A 249 4.50 14.08 12.80
C ASN A 249 4.75 13.20 11.56
N GLN A 250 4.89 11.89 11.73
CA GLN A 250 5.05 10.97 10.60
C GLN A 250 3.79 10.97 9.71
N LEU A 251 2.60 10.96 10.31
CA LEU A 251 1.31 11.00 9.59
C LEU A 251 1.12 12.32 8.83
N SER A 252 1.59 13.45 9.36
CA SER A 252 1.51 14.73 8.64
C SER A 252 2.43 14.74 7.42
N VAL A 253 3.66 14.23 7.56
CA VAL A 253 4.61 14.06 6.44
C VAL A 253 4.05 13.12 5.38
N VAL A 254 3.56 11.94 5.78
CA VAL A 254 2.97 10.96 4.85
C VAL A 254 1.75 11.54 4.14
N ARG A 255 0.86 12.25 4.85
CA ARG A 255 -0.32 12.89 4.25
C ARG A 255 0.07 13.89 3.17
N GLU A 256 1.09 14.70 3.42
CA GLU A 256 1.55 15.68 2.43
C GLU A 256 2.19 15.01 1.22
N GLN A 257 3.02 13.98 1.45
CA GLN A 257 3.59 13.17 0.38
C GLN A 257 2.50 12.49 -0.46
N MET A 258 1.46 11.91 0.17
CA MET A 258 0.34 11.28 -0.53
C MET A 258 -0.41 12.29 -1.40
N LYS A 259 -0.63 13.53 -0.93
CA LYS A 259 -1.23 14.59 -1.76
C LYS A 259 -0.37 14.93 -2.96
N GLN A 260 0.95 15.09 -2.78
CA GLN A 260 1.87 15.38 -3.88
C GLN A 260 1.85 14.28 -4.94
N VAL A 261 1.95 13.02 -4.51
CA VAL A 261 1.88 11.85 -5.40
C VAL A 261 0.52 11.79 -6.11
N PHE A 262 -0.59 11.96 -5.38
CA PHE A 262 -1.93 11.97 -5.95
C PHE A 262 -2.10 13.05 -7.01
N ASN A 263 -1.67 14.28 -6.72
CA ASN A 263 -1.74 15.40 -7.67
C ASN A 263 -0.87 15.14 -8.89
N GLY A 264 0.33 14.57 -8.72
CA GLY A 264 1.20 14.17 -9.83
C GLY A 264 0.54 13.13 -10.74
N PHE A 265 -0.04 12.07 -10.18
CA PHE A 265 -0.78 11.07 -10.96
C PHE A 265 -2.03 11.64 -11.63
N LEU A 266 -2.72 12.57 -10.97
CA LEU A 266 -3.88 13.24 -11.56
C LEU A 266 -3.47 14.07 -12.79
N GLN A 267 -2.37 14.82 -12.71
CA GLN A 267 -1.83 15.56 -13.84
C GLN A 267 -1.37 14.63 -14.97
N LEU A 268 -0.67 13.53 -14.64
CA LEU A 268 -0.28 12.53 -15.65
C LEU A 268 -1.50 11.94 -16.35
N LYS A 269 -2.56 11.63 -15.60
CA LYS A 269 -3.84 11.16 -16.15
C LYS A 269 -4.44 12.18 -17.11
N GLU A 270 -4.54 13.45 -16.70
CA GLU A 270 -5.09 14.52 -17.55
C GLU A 270 -4.29 14.73 -18.83
N ILE A 271 -2.95 14.64 -18.76
CA ILE A 271 -2.07 14.73 -19.94
C ILE A 271 -2.34 13.55 -20.88
N ALA A 272 -2.43 12.34 -20.35
CA ALA A 272 -2.73 11.14 -21.14
C ALA A 272 -4.11 11.22 -21.81
N GLU A 273 -5.14 11.69 -21.10
CA GLU A 273 -6.48 11.91 -21.67
C GLU A 273 -6.43 12.94 -22.82
N LYS A 274 -5.68 14.03 -22.66
CA LYS A 274 -5.46 15.02 -23.73
C LYS A 274 -4.69 14.45 -24.92
N MET A 275 -3.76 13.52 -24.70
CA MET A 275 -3.04 12.83 -25.78
C MET A 275 -4.00 11.96 -26.59
N VAL A 276 -4.86 11.18 -25.92
CA VAL A 276 -5.88 10.35 -26.57
C VAL A 276 -6.83 11.21 -27.40
N GLU A 277 -7.31 12.33 -26.84
CA GLU A 277 -8.26 13.19 -27.55
C GLU A 277 -7.63 13.86 -28.78
N ARG A 278 -6.37 14.30 -28.69
CA ARG A 278 -5.63 14.78 -29.86
C ARG A 278 -5.43 13.70 -30.91
N SER A 279 -5.10 12.46 -30.51
CA SER A 279 -4.96 11.34 -31.45
C SER A 279 -6.24 11.09 -32.25
N LYS A 280 -7.41 11.14 -31.60
CA LYS A 280 -8.70 11.03 -32.28
C LYS A 280 -8.92 12.20 -33.26
N GLN A 281 -8.62 13.43 -32.86
CA GLN A 281 -8.76 14.58 -33.73
C GLN A 281 -7.82 14.48 -34.94
N GLU A 282 -6.57 14.08 -34.74
CA GLU A 282 -5.60 13.82 -35.82
C GLU A 282 -6.11 12.73 -36.78
N SER A 283 -6.74 11.66 -36.27
CA SER A 283 -7.39 10.66 -37.11
C SER A 283 -8.50 11.25 -38.00
N VAL A 284 -9.36 12.11 -37.43
CA VAL A 284 -10.43 12.79 -38.18
C VAL A 284 -9.84 13.70 -39.25
N ASP A 285 -8.81 14.49 -38.91
CA ASP A 285 -8.15 15.40 -39.84
C ASP A 285 -7.47 14.63 -40.98
N MET A 286 -6.84 13.49 -40.71
CA MET A 286 -6.29 12.60 -41.74
C MET A 286 -7.38 12.04 -42.66
N LEU A 287 -8.54 11.66 -42.12
CA LEU A 287 -9.65 11.17 -42.93
C LEU A 287 -10.19 12.26 -43.86
N LEU A 288 -10.33 13.49 -43.35
CA LEU A 288 -10.76 14.65 -44.14
C LEU A 288 -9.72 15.01 -45.22
N PHE A 289 -8.43 15.01 -44.88
CA PHE A 289 -7.35 15.23 -45.84
C PHE A 289 -7.38 14.18 -46.96
N GLY A 290 -7.52 12.90 -46.59
CA GLY A 290 -7.66 11.81 -47.54
C GLY A 290 -8.88 12.00 -48.44
N LYS A 291 -10.03 12.41 -47.89
CA LYS A 291 -11.24 12.68 -48.66
C LYS A 291 -11.01 13.75 -49.73
N GLU A 292 -10.33 14.85 -49.40
CA GLU A 292 -10.05 15.91 -50.39
C GLU A 292 -9.05 15.46 -51.47
N LEU A 293 -8.04 14.65 -51.12
CA LEU A 293 -7.17 14.02 -52.13
C LEU A 293 -7.98 13.15 -53.11
N CYS A 294 -8.95 12.39 -52.60
CA CYS A 294 -9.83 11.57 -53.43
C CYS A 294 -10.74 12.44 -54.33
N ASN A 295 -11.29 13.54 -53.79
CA ASN A 295 -12.08 14.49 -54.58
C ASN A 295 -11.25 15.10 -55.72
N LEU A 296 -10.02 15.55 -55.44
CA LEU A 296 -9.12 16.14 -56.44
C LEU A 296 -8.69 15.10 -57.49
N ALA A 297 -8.34 13.89 -57.05
CA ALA A 297 -8.02 12.76 -57.92
C ALA A 297 -9.14 12.41 -58.91
N ASN A 298 -10.40 12.58 -58.48
CA ASN A 298 -11.60 12.27 -59.26
C ASN A 298 -12.19 13.50 -59.98
N SER A 299 -11.59 14.68 -59.81
CA SER A 299 -12.01 15.87 -60.53
C SER A 299 -11.84 15.66 -62.04
N ALA A 300 -12.79 16.20 -62.82
CA ALA A 300 -12.77 16.12 -64.27
C ALA A 300 -11.43 16.66 -64.82
N SER A 301 -10.88 16.05 -65.88
CA SER A 301 -9.72 16.65 -66.52
C SER A 301 -10.14 18.00 -67.05
N THR A 302 -9.45 19.07 -66.66
CA THR A 302 -9.48 20.32 -67.40
C THR A 302 -8.70 20.14 -68.69
N GLU A 303 -9.14 19.21 -69.54
CA GLU A 303 -8.68 19.05 -70.92
C GLU A 303 -9.36 20.15 -71.74
N SER A 304 -8.92 21.38 -71.54
CA SER A 304 -8.87 22.31 -72.67
C SER A 304 -7.40 22.52 -72.96
N ASP A 305 -7.00 22.25 -74.21
CA ASP A 305 -5.63 22.51 -74.67
C ASP A 305 -5.22 23.97 -74.44
N TRP A 306 -6.22 24.88 -74.38
CA TRP A 306 -6.04 26.28 -74.05
C TRP A 306 -5.67 26.53 -72.58
N GLY A 307 -6.23 25.75 -71.65
CA GLY A 307 -6.01 25.88 -70.21
C GLY A 307 -4.76 25.16 -69.68
N SER A 308 -4.41 24.02 -70.28
CA SER A 308 -3.23 23.23 -69.89
C SER A 308 -2.00 23.46 -70.77
N GLY A 309 -2.17 24.08 -71.95
CA GLY A 309 -1.09 24.25 -72.93
C GLY A 309 -0.55 22.91 -73.46
N GLY A 310 -1.34 21.83 -73.40
CA GLY A 310 -0.92 20.47 -73.77
C GLY A 310 -0.06 19.75 -72.73
N ILE A 311 0.00 20.25 -71.49
CA ILE A 311 0.83 19.68 -70.41
C ILE A 311 0.04 18.64 -69.58
N GLU A 312 0.55 17.41 -69.49
CA GLU A 312 -0.05 16.27 -68.76
C GLU A 312 0.22 16.27 -67.23
N THR A 313 0.88 17.30 -66.70
CA THR A 313 1.28 17.38 -65.28
C THR A 313 0.11 17.17 -64.31
N TRP A 314 -1.09 17.63 -64.67
CA TRP A 314 -2.29 17.42 -63.86
C TRP A 314 -2.68 15.95 -63.77
N ASP A 315 -2.53 15.17 -64.84
CA ASP A 315 -2.87 13.75 -64.86
C ASP A 315 -1.90 12.93 -64.02
N HIS A 316 -0.61 13.27 -64.07
CA HIS A 316 0.38 12.71 -63.16
C HIS A 316 0.06 13.04 -61.70
N LEU A 317 -0.33 14.29 -61.39
CA LEU A 317 -0.78 14.71 -60.06
C LEU A 317 -2.03 13.95 -59.60
N ARG A 318 -3.05 13.81 -60.45
CA ARG A 318 -4.27 13.05 -60.15
C ARG A 318 -3.94 11.60 -59.82
N ASN A 319 -3.09 10.94 -60.61
CA ASN A 319 -2.65 9.57 -60.34
C ASN A 319 -1.83 9.47 -59.04
N GLY A 320 -0.97 10.45 -58.75
CA GLY A 320 -0.26 10.54 -57.47
C GLY A 320 -1.23 10.63 -56.27
N MET A 321 -2.26 11.49 -56.37
CA MET A 321 -3.29 11.63 -55.33
C MET A 321 -4.13 10.35 -55.14
N LYS A 322 -4.49 9.65 -56.23
CA LYS A 322 -5.17 8.34 -56.16
C LYS A 322 -4.38 7.31 -55.36
N ASN A 323 -3.06 7.28 -55.56
CA ASN A 323 -2.17 6.35 -54.88
C ASN A 323 -1.92 6.74 -53.40
N LEU A 324 -1.91 8.04 -53.10
CA LEU A 324 -1.66 8.55 -51.74
C LEU A 324 -2.88 8.42 -50.81
N HIS A 325 -4.10 8.63 -51.33
CA HIS A 325 -5.33 8.54 -50.54
C HIS A 325 -5.43 7.31 -49.61
N PRO A 326 -5.27 6.06 -50.09
CA PRO A 326 -5.38 4.88 -49.23
C PRO A 326 -4.29 4.81 -48.14
N MET A 327 -3.11 5.39 -48.39
CA MET A 327 -2.05 5.48 -47.37
C MET A 327 -2.46 6.41 -46.22
N ILE A 328 -3.10 7.54 -46.54
CA ILE A 328 -3.62 8.48 -45.53
C ILE A 328 -4.74 7.85 -44.69
N SER A 329 -5.62 7.06 -45.30
CA SER A 329 -6.66 6.32 -44.55
C SER A 329 -6.06 5.31 -43.57
N ASN A 330 -4.94 4.66 -43.92
CA ASN A 330 -4.22 3.79 -42.99
C ASN A 330 -3.61 4.57 -41.82
N VAL A 331 -3.08 5.78 -42.07
CA VAL A 331 -2.57 6.67 -41.01
C VAL A 331 -3.70 7.09 -40.06
N SER A 332 -4.87 7.46 -40.58
CA SER A 332 -6.07 7.76 -39.77
C SER A 332 -6.48 6.59 -38.87
N SER A 333 -6.41 5.35 -39.39
CA SER A 333 -6.71 4.14 -38.60
C SER A 333 -5.67 3.93 -37.49
N ALA A 334 -4.38 4.12 -37.80
CA ALA A 334 -3.30 3.98 -36.82
C ALA A 334 -3.43 4.98 -35.65
N TYR A 335 -3.97 6.18 -35.90
CA TYR A 335 -4.27 7.16 -34.85
C TYR A 335 -5.43 6.76 -33.93
N LEU A 336 -6.37 5.92 -34.38
CA LEU A 336 -7.46 5.39 -33.54
C LEU A 336 -7.01 4.20 -32.69
N ASP A 337 -5.97 3.50 -33.12
CA ASP A 337 -5.43 2.32 -32.43
C ASP A 337 -4.42 2.68 -31.30
N MET A 338 -3.99 3.95 -31.22
CA MET A 338 -3.20 4.52 -30.12
C MET A 338 -4.08 4.93 -28.94
#